data_AF-A0A270BHT6-F1
#
_entry.id   AF-A0A270BHT6-F1
#
_cell.length_a   1.000
_cell.length_b   1.000
_cell.length_c   1.000
_cell.angle_alpha   90.00
_cell.angle_beta   90.00
_cell.angle_gamma   90.00
#
_symmetry.space_group_name_H-M   'P 1'
#
loop_
_entity.id
_entity.type
_entity.pdbx_description
1 polymer ?
#
loop_
_entity_poly.entity_id
_entity_poly.type
_entity_poly.pdbx_seq_one_letter_code
_entity_poly.pdbx_strand_id
1 'polypeptide(L)'
;MTAPKNMAEAIRNVRLIDGAWENWQNQQPADDAPQDEGDAWQIGWDTFGSAHEAASDIVRGMPCDNLSDAATKARFLVNEMEECSEPWRWAALDMLATDLARMIDRPTQDAFAVKMRAYERAVQDCNEAKASGADDAVMGPLYSAAFDCGKAVMLEPAPDIAALIEKRRIFDALQYDEDADAPTVTHRLFADAIALAGGAA
;
A
#
# COMPACT_ATOMS: atom_id res chain seq x y z
N MET A 1 -11.37 -17.73 21.73
CA MET A 1 -10.00 -17.33 21.30
C MET A 1 -9.95 -15.81 21.20
N THR A 2 -8.83 -15.18 21.53
CA THR A 2 -8.62 -13.75 21.26
C THR A 2 -8.36 -13.53 19.77
N ALA A 3 -8.88 -12.45 19.21
CA ALA A 3 -8.60 -12.09 17.82
C ALA A 3 -7.07 -11.92 17.60
N PRO A 4 -6.50 -12.45 16.50
CA PRO A 4 -5.08 -12.29 16.19
C PRO A 4 -4.75 -10.81 15.98
N LYS A 5 -3.55 -10.40 16.41
CA LYS A 5 -3.12 -8.99 16.38
C LYS A 5 -2.33 -8.63 15.12
N ASN A 6 -1.85 -9.62 14.38
CA ASN A 6 -1.05 -9.46 13.18
C ASN A 6 -1.18 -10.68 12.25
N MET A 7 -0.68 -10.52 11.01
CA MET A 7 -0.78 -11.53 9.95
C MET A 7 -0.12 -12.86 10.35
N ALA A 8 1.03 -12.81 11.03
CA ALA A 8 1.76 -13.99 11.46
C ALA A 8 0.97 -14.81 12.51
N GLU A 9 0.33 -14.14 13.46
CA GLU A 9 -0.56 -14.77 14.45
C GLU A 9 -1.80 -15.38 13.79
N ALA A 10 -2.40 -14.67 12.82
CA ALA A 10 -3.57 -15.16 12.10
C ALA A 10 -3.26 -16.47 11.34
N ILE A 11 -2.17 -16.49 10.58
CA ILE A 11 -1.75 -17.70 9.83
C ILE A 11 -1.32 -18.83 10.77
N ARG A 12 -0.68 -18.50 11.91
CA ARG A 12 -0.36 -19.51 12.92
C ARG A 12 -1.62 -20.17 13.47
N ASN A 13 -2.70 -19.42 13.68
CA ASN A 13 -3.96 -19.98 14.16
C ASN A 13 -4.58 -20.96 13.15
N VAL A 14 -4.56 -20.64 11.86
CA VAL A 14 -5.02 -21.57 10.80
C VAL A 14 -4.22 -22.87 10.87
N ARG A 15 -2.88 -22.79 10.87
CA ARG A 15 -2.01 -23.98 10.94
C ARG A 15 -2.21 -24.82 12.21
N LEU A 16 -2.54 -24.20 13.33
CA LEU A 16 -2.85 -24.92 14.57
C LEU A 16 -4.16 -25.69 14.45
N ILE A 17 -5.16 -25.12 13.78
CA ILE A 17 -6.42 -25.79 13.48
C ILE A 17 -6.17 -26.94 12.50
N ASP A 18 -5.43 -26.71 11.42
CA ASP A 18 -5.10 -27.74 10.43
C ASP A 18 -4.40 -28.93 11.07
N GLY A 19 -3.37 -28.67 11.90
CA GLY A 19 -2.67 -29.75 12.61
C GLY A 19 -3.56 -30.47 13.62
N ALA A 20 -4.52 -29.80 14.25
CA ALA A 20 -5.50 -30.47 15.12
C ALA A 20 -6.50 -31.30 14.31
N TRP A 21 -6.90 -30.80 13.14
CA TRP A 21 -7.84 -31.44 12.24
C TRP A 21 -7.24 -32.70 11.60
N GLU A 22 -5.99 -32.66 11.15
CA GLU A 22 -5.23 -33.84 10.68
C GLU A 22 -5.15 -34.91 11.78
N ASN A 23 -4.90 -34.50 13.03
CA ASN A 23 -4.89 -35.44 14.15
C ASN A 23 -6.27 -36.04 14.45
N TRP A 24 -7.35 -35.28 14.25
CA TRP A 24 -8.72 -35.77 14.37
C TRP A 24 -9.09 -36.73 13.24
N GLN A 25 -8.65 -36.45 12.01
CA GLN A 25 -8.83 -37.33 10.86
C GLN A 25 -8.25 -38.72 11.13
N ASN A 26 -7.06 -38.78 11.74
CA ASN A 26 -6.41 -40.04 12.11
C ASN A 26 -7.13 -40.83 13.22
N GLN A 27 -8.15 -40.25 13.86
CA GLN A 27 -9.01 -40.92 14.86
C GLN A 27 -10.31 -41.46 14.24
N GLN A 28 -10.40 -41.54 12.90
CA GLN A 28 -11.57 -42.10 12.24
C GLN A 28 -11.87 -43.51 12.79
N PRO A 29 -13.10 -43.76 13.30
CA PRO A 29 -13.50 -45.08 13.76
C PRO A 29 -13.43 -46.10 12.61
N ALA A 30 -13.23 -47.37 12.96
CA ALA A 30 -13.35 -48.45 11.99
C ALA A 30 -14.80 -48.54 11.47
N ASP A 31 -14.99 -49.07 10.26
CA ASP A 31 -16.31 -49.17 9.62
C ASP A 31 -17.33 -50.00 10.42
N ASP A 32 -16.85 -50.88 11.31
CA ASP A 32 -17.66 -51.74 12.19
C ASP A 32 -17.83 -51.18 13.61
N ALA A 33 -17.33 -49.97 13.89
CA ALA A 33 -17.52 -49.29 15.16
C ALA A 33 -19.00 -48.93 15.40
N PRO A 34 -19.40 -48.76 16.68
CA PRO A 34 -20.73 -48.25 17.02
C PRO A 34 -21.04 -46.92 16.31
N GLN A 35 -22.29 -46.75 15.86
CA GLN A 35 -22.72 -45.57 15.08
C GLN A 35 -22.49 -44.25 15.83
N ASP A 36 -22.63 -44.25 17.15
CA ASP A 36 -22.39 -43.08 18.00
C ASP A 36 -20.93 -42.61 17.98
N GLU A 37 -19.97 -43.51 17.76
CA GLU A 37 -18.56 -43.14 17.55
C GLU A 37 -18.35 -42.48 16.18
N GLY A 38 -19.01 -43.01 15.13
CA GLY A 38 -18.99 -42.42 13.79
C GLY A 38 -19.62 -41.03 13.75
N ASP A 39 -20.78 -40.85 14.39
CA ASP A 39 -21.47 -39.56 14.49
C ASP A 39 -20.62 -38.54 15.28
N ALA A 40 -19.99 -38.96 16.39
CA ALA A 40 -19.10 -38.11 17.16
C ALA A 40 -17.86 -37.67 16.35
N TRP A 41 -17.28 -38.58 15.57
CA TRP A 41 -16.16 -38.26 14.69
C TRP A 41 -16.58 -37.24 13.61
N GLN A 42 -17.74 -37.43 12.97
CA GLN A 42 -18.24 -36.52 11.94
C GLN A 42 -18.53 -35.12 12.49
N ILE A 43 -19.12 -35.01 13.68
CA ILE A 43 -19.33 -33.72 14.35
C ILE A 43 -17.99 -33.01 14.57
N GLY A 44 -16.96 -33.73 15.01
CA GLY A 44 -15.63 -33.17 15.17
C GLY A 44 -15.04 -32.69 13.84
N TRP A 45 -15.19 -33.48 12.77
CA TRP A 45 -14.75 -33.13 11.42
C TRP A 45 -15.38 -31.81 10.94
N ASP A 46 -16.71 -31.70 11.03
CA ASP A 46 -17.45 -30.51 10.60
C ASP A 46 -17.10 -29.28 11.46
N THR A 47 -16.86 -29.50 12.76
CA THR A 47 -16.46 -28.45 13.70
C THR A 47 -15.08 -27.89 13.34
N PHE A 48 -14.12 -28.76 13.04
CA PHE A 48 -12.79 -28.32 12.60
C PHE A 48 -12.83 -27.63 11.24
N GLY A 49 -13.64 -28.12 10.28
CA GLY A 49 -13.84 -27.45 9.00
C GLY A 49 -14.39 -26.04 9.15
N SER A 50 -15.42 -25.87 9.98
CA SER A 50 -15.98 -24.55 10.29
C SER A 50 -14.96 -23.64 10.99
N ALA A 51 -14.13 -24.19 11.88
CA ALA A 51 -13.10 -23.43 12.57
C ALA A 51 -11.97 -23.00 11.63
N HIS A 52 -11.56 -23.87 10.69
CA HIS A 52 -10.58 -23.57 9.65
C HIS A 52 -11.10 -22.43 8.77
N GLU A 53 -12.32 -22.54 8.25
CA GLU A 53 -12.92 -21.51 7.38
C GLU A 53 -12.97 -20.15 8.09
N ALA A 54 -13.44 -20.12 9.34
CA ALA A 54 -13.49 -18.89 10.13
C ALA A 54 -12.10 -18.28 10.39
N ALA A 55 -11.07 -19.12 10.59
CA ALA A 55 -9.70 -18.63 10.77
C ALA A 55 -9.09 -18.12 9.46
N SER A 56 -9.36 -18.80 8.34
CA SER A 56 -8.95 -18.39 7.00
C SER A 56 -9.59 -17.06 6.60
N ASP A 57 -10.87 -16.83 6.94
CA ASP A 57 -11.56 -15.55 6.73
C ASP A 57 -10.92 -14.39 7.49
N ILE A 58 -10.40 -14.65 8.70
CA ILE A 58 -9.63 -13.62 9.43
C ILE A 58 -8.36 -13.25 8.66
N VAL A 59 -7.62 -14.22 8.10
CA VAL A 59 -6.42 -13.95 7.29
C VAL A 59 -6.79 -13.16 6.03
N ARG A 60 -7.88 -13.55 5.35
CA ARG A 60 -8.39 -12.86 4.15
C ARG A 60 -8.79 -11.41 4.45
N GLY A 61 -9.46 -11.17 5.57
CA GLY A 61 -9.94 -9.84 5.98
C GLY A 61 -8.89 -8.94 6.65
N MET A 62 -7.77 -9.50 7.13
CA MET A 62 -6.77 -8.72 7.84
C MET A 62 -5.95 -7.83 6.87
N PRO A 63 -5.84 -6.52 7.14
CA PRO A 63 -5.06 -5.61 6.30
C PRO A 63 -3.57 -5.91 6.40
N CYS A 64 -2.83 -5.73 5.29
CA CYS A 64 -1.38 -5.81 5.29
C CYS A 64 -0.76 -4.47 5.70
N ASP A 65 0.09 -4.47 6.73
CA ASP A 65 0.75 -3.25 7.21
C ASP A 65 2.12 -3.03 6.57
N ASN A 66 2.70 -4.06 5.96
CA ASN A 66 3.99 -4.01 5.26
C ASN A 66 4.07 -5.06 4.14
N LEU A 67 5.10 -4.96 3.30
CA LEU A 67 5.30 -5.87 2.16
C LEU A 67 5.52 -7.34 2.59
N SER A 68 6.06 -7.58 3.80
CA SER A 68 6.21 -8.94 4.33
C SER A 68 4.84 -9.55 4.65
N ASP A 69 3.92 -8.79 5.23
CA ASP A 69 2.54 -9.23 5.46
C ASP A 69 1.84 -9.52 4.14
N ALA A 70 2.01 -8.65 3.14
CA ALA A 70 1.46 -8.83 1.79
C ALA A 70 1.95 -10.13 1.15
N ALA A 71 3.27 -10.38 1.19
CA ALA A 71 3.87 -11.60 0.66
C ALA A 71 3.40 -12.85 1.42
N THR A 72 3.24 -12.73 2.75
CA THR A 72 2.79 -13.84 3.59
C THR A 72 1.32 -14.18 3.31
N LYS A 73 0.46 -13.16 3.19
CA LYS A 73 -0.95 -13.30 2.81
C LYS A 73 -1.08 -13.87 1.39
N ALA A 74 -0.31 -13.37 0.43
CA ALA A 74 -0.30 -13.90 -0.94
C ALA A 74 0.06 -15.39 -0.97
N ARG A 75 1.11 -15.79 -0.22
CA ARG A 75 1.50 -17.21 -0.12
C ARG A 75 0.43 -18.07 0.53
N PHE A 76 -0.23 -17.56 1.56
CA PHE A 76 -1.37 -18.23 2.19
C PHE A 76 -2.51 -18.44 1.18
N LEU A 77 -2.92 -17.38 0.48
CA LEU A 77 -3.98 -17.45 -0.52
C LEU A 77 -3.65 -18.44 -1.64
N VAL A 78 -2.41 -18.45 -2.15
CA VAL A 78 -1.99 -19.41 -3.18
C VAL A 78 -2.12 -20.86 -2.72
N ASN A 79 -1.75 -21.17 -1.47
CA ASN A 79 -1.88 -22.52 -0.92
C ASN A 79 -3.34 -22.94 -0.72
N GLU A 80 -4.21 -22.01 -0.31
CA GLU A 80 -5.67 -22.21 -0.20
C GLU A 80 -6.35 -22.29 -1.59
N MET A 81 -5.65 -21.85 -2.64
CA MET A 81 -6.16 -21.75 -4.00
C MET A 81 -6.08 -23.06 -4.81
N GLU A 82 -5.55 -24.15 -4.27
CA GLU A 82 -5.45 -25.41 -5.03
C GLU A 82 -6.82 -26.08 -5.29
N GLU A 83 -7.87 -25.86 -4.49
CA GLU A 83 -9.05 -26.76 -4.56
C GLU A 83 -10.38 -26.30 -5.20
N CYS A 84 -10.81 -25.03 -5.30
CA CYS A 84 -12.14 -24.69 -5.87
C CYS A 84 -12.27 -23.30 -6.54
N SER A 85 -12.94 -23.22 -7.69
CA SER A 85 -13.19 -21.99 -8.47
C SER A 85 -14.20 -21.01 -7.85
N GLU A 86 -14.03 -20.61 -6.59
CA GLU A 86 -15.07 -19.89 -5.83
C GLU A 86 -14.91 -18.36 -5.77
N PRO A 87 -16.03 -17.60 -5.68
CA PRO A 87 -16.06 -16.13 -5.65
C PRO A 87 -15.24 -15.46 -4.53
N TRP A 88 -15.08 -16.11 -3.38
CA TRP A 88 -14.32 -15.54 -2.26
C TRP A 88 -12.83 -15.37 -2.57
N ARG A 89 -12.28 -16.16 -3.52
CA ARG A 89 -10.87 -16.06 -3.94
C ARG A 89 -10.59 -14.73 -4.63
N TRP A 90 -11.51 -14.30 -5.49
CA TRP A 90 -11.41 -13.01 -6.18
C TRP A 90 -11.50 -11.85 -5.17
N ALA A 91 -12.41 -11.93 -4.20
CA ALA A 91 -12.50 -10.94 -3.14
C ALA A 91 -11.21 -10.85 -2.30
N ALA A 92 -10.58 -11.98 -1.97
CA ALA A 92 -9.32 -11.99 -1.22
C ALA A 92 -8.14 -11.42 -2.04
N LEU A 93 -8.09 -11.67 -3.35
CA LEU A 93 -7.11 -11.07 -4.26
C LEU A 93 -7.32 -9.57 -4.43
N ASP A 94 -8.57 -9.11 -4.56
CA ASP A 94 -8.92 -7.68 -4.63
C ASP A 94 -8.51 -6.95 -3.34
N MET A 95 -8.71 -7.57 -2.18
CA MET A 95 -8.24 -7.02 -0.90
C MET A 95 -6.72 -6.94 -0.84
N LEU A 96 -6.00 -7.97 -1.31
CA LEU A 96 -4.53 -7.94 -1.39
C LEU A 96 -4.03 -6.85 -2.36
N ALA A 97 -4.68 -6.68 -3.52
CA ALA A 97 -4.35 -5.62 -4.47
C ALA A 97 -4.58 -4.22 -3.85
N THR A 98 -5.67 -4.05 -3.11
CA THR A 98 -5.99 -2.81 -2.38
C THR A 98 -4.93 -2.53 -1.30
N ASP A 99 -4.53 -3.54 -0.53
CA ASP A 99 -3.47 -3.43 0.47
C ASP A 99 -2.14 -3.02 -0.18
N LEU A 100 -1.76 -3.64 -1.29
CA LEU A 100 -0.56 -3.31 -2.06
C LEU A 100 -0.58 -1.87 -2.59
N ALA A 101 -1.70 -1.42 -3.15
CA ALA A 101 -1.87 -0.04 -3.59
C ALA A 101 -1.65 0.93 -2.43
N ARG A 102 -2.28 0.69 -1.27
CA ARG A 102 -2.11 1.49 -0.05
C ARG A 102 -0.64 1.58 0.39
N MET A 103 0.11 0.49 0.28
CA MET A 103 1.52 0.43 0.68
C MET A 103 2.46 1.17 -0.28
N ILE A 104 2.10 1.31 -1.55
CA ILE A 104 2.89 2.06 -2.55
C ILE A 104 2.52 3.55 -2.51
N ASP A 105 1.24 3.86 -2.38
CA ASP A 105 0.74 5.22 -2.45
C ASP A 105 1.14 6.03 -1.21
N ARG A 106 1.14 5.42 -0.02
CA ARG A 106 1.38 6.17 1.23
C ARG A 106 2.81 6.71 1.38
N PRO A 107 3.90 5.95 1.16
CA PRO A 107 5.25 6.52 1.16
C PRO A 107 5.43 7.59 0.08
N THR A 108 4.79 7.42 -1.08
CA THR A 108 4.82 8.38 -2.19
C THR A 108 4.10 9.69 -1.81
N GLN A 109 2.93 9.59 -1.17
CA GLN A 109 2.17 10.72 -0.63
C GLN A 109 2.94 11.45 0.46
N ASP A 110 3.54 10.72 1.41
CA ASP A 110 4.29 11.29 2.52
C ASP A 110 5.56 12.01 2.02
N ALA A 111 6.32 11.40 1.11
CA ALA A 111 7.51 12.00 0.51
C ALA A 111 7.15 13.27 -0.28
N PHE A 112 6.10 13.21 -1.11
CA PHE A 112 5.59 14.36 -1.83
C PHE A 112 5.16 15.49 -0.88
N ALA A 113 4.39 15.18 0.16
CA ALA A 113 3.91 16.15 1.14
C ALA A 113 5.03 16.85 1.92
N VAL A 114 6.08 16.12 2.30
CA VAL A 114 7.25 16.72 2.98
C VAL A 114 7.94 17.74 2.08
N LYS A 115 8.16 17.40 0.82
CA LYS A 115 8.81 18.32 -0.13
C LYS A 115 7.94 19.51 -0.49
N MET A 116 6.62 19.29 -0.62
CA MET A 116 5.66 20.37 -0.84
C MET A 116 5.70 21.40 0.29
N ARG A 117 5.69 20.96 1.56
CA ARG A 117 5.80 21.87 2.71
C ARG A 117 7.13 22.63 2.73
N ALA A 118 8.23 21.97 2.35
CA ALA A 118 9.53 22.64 2.25
C ALA A 118 9.53 23.73 1.17
N TYR A 119 8.92 23.45 0.01
CA TYR A 119 8.74 24.43 -1.06
C TYR A 119 7.86 25.60 -0.64
N GLU A 120 6.68 25.33 -0.07
CA GLU A 120 5.76 26.37 0.42
C GLU A 120 6.44 27.26 1.46
N ARG A 121 7.22 26.67 2.37
CA ARG A 121 7.99 27.41 3.37
C ARG A 121 9.05 28.30 2.73
N ALA A 122 9.83 27.79 1.78
CA ALA A 122 10.84 28.57 1.09
C ALA A 122 10.24 29.75 0.33
N VAL A 123 9.09 29.56 -0.32
CA VAL A 123 8.33 30.65 -0.98
C VAL A 123 7.81 31.66 0.04
N GLN A 124 7.30 31.21 1.19
CA GLN A 124 6.87 32.10 2.26
C GLN A 124 8.03 32.96 2.78
N ASP A 125 9.18 32.34 3.07
CA ASP A 125 10.36 33.04 3.57
C ASP A 125 10.87 34.07 2.53
N CYS A 126 10.81 33.77 1.23
CA CYS A 126 11.09 34.74 0.15
C CYS A 126 10.14 35.94 0.20
N ASN A 127 8.83 35.68 0.32
CA ASN A 127 7.81 36.73 0.32
C ASN A 127 7.92 37.63 1.57
N GLU A 128 8.21 37.05 2.73
CA GLU A 128 8.43 37.78 3.98
C GLU A 128 9.71 38.64 3.90
N ALA A 129 10.81 38.09 3.41
CA ALA A 129 12.06 38.83 3.21
C ALA A 129 11.86 40.01 2.25
N LYS A 130 11.18 39.78 1.11
CA LYS A 130 10.86 40.84 0.15
C LYS A 130 9.98 41.93 0.76
N ALA A 131 8.95 41.56 1.53
CA ALA A 131 8.08 42.50 2.21
C ALA A 131 8.82 43.34 3.28
N SER A 132 9.85 42.77 3.90
CA SER A 132 10.70 43.46 4.87
C SER A 132 11.72 44.42 4.23
N GLY A 133 11.84 44.44 2.89
CA GLY A 133 12.80 45.26 2.17
C GLY A 133 14.24 44.71 2.21
N ALA A 134 14.40 43.39 2.33
CA ALA A 134 15.70 42.73 2.26
C ALA A 134 16.39 43.03 0.91
N ASP A 135 17.72 43.16 0.94
CA ASP A 135 18.53 43.45 -0.24
C ASP A 135 18.70 42.21 -1.15
N ASP A 136 19.21 42.44 -2.35
CA ASP A 136 19.42 41.39 -3.35
C ASP A 136 20.40 40.30 -2.90
N ALA A 137 21.34 40.62 -1.98
CA ALA A 137 22.32 39.66 -1.46
C ALA A 137 21.67 38.62 -0.52
N VAL A 138 20.58 39.00 0.17
CA VAL A 138 19.75 38.10 0.97
C VAL A 138 18.70 37.41 0.11
N MET A 139 18.11 38.11 -0.86
CA MET A 139 17.05 37.57 -1.72
C MET A 139 17.55 36.49 -2.68
N GLY A 140 18.76 36.63 -3.26
CA GLY A 140 19.32 35.65 -4.20
C GLY A 140 19.38 34.22 -3.65
N PRO A 141 19.98 33.99 -2.47
CA PRO A 141 19.99 32.67 -1.82
C PRO A 141 18.60 32.12 -1.52
N LEU A 142 17.64 32.97 -1.11
CA LEU A 142 16.27 32.54 -0.82
C LEU A 142 15.53 32.10 -2.08
N TYR A 143 15.68 32.83 -3.18
CA TYR A 143 15.14 32.44 -4.48
C TYR A 143 15.72 31.11 -4.97
N SER A 144 17.04 30.92 -4.86
CA SER A 144 17.69 29.64 -5.18
C SER A 144 17.14 28.49 -4.35
N ALA A 145 16.94 28.70 -3.04
CA ALA A 145 16.38 27.67 -2.16
C ALA A 145 14.94 27.30 -2.54
N ALA A 146 14.09 28.28 -2.84
CA ALA A 146 12.72 28.04 -3.32
C ALA A 146 12.71 27.26 -4.64
N PHE A 147 13.60 27.63 -5.58
CA PHE A 147 13.76 26.96 -6.86
C PHE A 147 14.22 25.51 -6.72
N ASP A 148 15.23 25.25 -5.89
CA ASP A 148 15.75 23.90 -5.64
C ASP A 148 14.71 23.02 -4.92
N CYS A 149 13.95 23.59 -3.97
CA CYS A 149 12.82 22.89 -3.36
C CYS A 149 11.73 22.56 -4.39
N GLY A 150 11.42 23.49 -5.29
CA GLY A 150 10.48 23.27 -6.40
C GLY A 150 10.92 22.11 -7.29
N LYS A 151 12.18 22.07 -7.71
CA LYS A 151 12.75 20.93 -8.47
C LYS A 151 12.65 19.61 -7.69
N ALA A 152 12.91 19.63 -6.39
CA ALA A 152 12.83 18.42 -5.57
C ALA A 152 11.40 17.84 -5.51
N VAL A 153 10.38 18.71 -5.51
CA VAL A 153 8.95 18.32 -5.65
C VAL A 153 8.70 17.71 -7.03
N MET A 154 9.25 18.30 -8.08
CA MET A 154 9.07 17.83 -9.46
C MET A 154 9.68 16.45 -9.73
N LEU A 155 10.72 16.05 -8.99
CA LEU A 155 11.36 14.74 -9.14
C LEU A 155 10.60 13.60 -8.46
N GLU A 156 9.66 13.89 -7.56
CA GLU A 156 8.85 12.83 -6.94
C GLU A 156 7.81 12.31 -7.93
N PRO A 157 7.27 11.08 -7.74
CA PRO A 157 6.03 10.67 -8.40
C PRO A 157 4.86 11.54 -7.90
N ALA A 158 3.85 11.79 -8.73
CA ALA A 158 2.64 12.47 -8.26
C ALA A 158 1.69 11.42 -7.68
N PRO A 159 1.33 11.49 -6.39
CA PRO A 159 0.49 10.46 -5.76
C PRO A 159 -0.97 10.48 -6.22
N ASP A 160 -1.48 11.62 -6.68
CA ASP A 160 -2.85 11.79 -7.14
C ASP A 160 -2.99 12.96 -8.13
N ILE A 161 -4.22 13.19 -8.62
CA ILE A 161 -4.54 14.27 -9.57
C ILE A 161 -4.33 15.66 -8.94
N ALA A 162 -4.60 15.83 -7.65
CA ALA A 162 -4.41 17.11 -6.99
C ALA A 162 -2.92 17.48 -6.91
N ALA A 163 -2.07 16.51 -6.59
CA ALA A 163 -0.62 16.65 -6.61
C ALA A 163 -0.07 16.94 -8.02
N LEU A 164 -0.67 16.35 -9.07
CA LEU A 164 -0.32 16.69 -10.46
C LEU A 164 -0.65 18.16 -10.79
N ILE A 165 -1.82 18.66 -10.37
CA ILE A 165 -2.20 20.06 -10.55
C ILE A 165 -1.23 20.99 -9.82
N GLU A 166 -0.86 20.63 -8.59
CA GLU A 166 0.06 21.44 -7.80
C GLU A 166 1.49 21.44 -8.38
N LYS A 167 1.98 20.28 -8.84
CA LYS A 167 3.22 20.20 -9.62
C LYS A 167 3.17 21.05 -10.87
N ARG A 168 2.05 21.09 -11.57
CA ARG A 168 1.87 21.96 -12.74
C ARG A 168 1.99 23.43 -12.35
N ARG A 169 1.37 23.85 -11.24
CA ARG A 169 1.46 25.22 -10.72
C ARG A 169 2.91 25.61 -10.40
N ILE A 170 3.65 24.72 -9.74
CA ILE A 170 5.07 24.92 -9.43
C ILE A 170 5.90 25.00 -10.69
N PHE A 171 5.69 24.06 -11.62
CA PHE A 171 6.37 24.06 -12.91
C PHE A 171 6.20 25.37 -13.66
N ASP A 172 4.96 25.86 -13.78
CA ASP A 172 4.67 27.13 -14.45
C ASP A 172 5.41 28.28 -13.73
N ALA A 173 5.41 28.32 -12.40
CA ALA A 173 6.15 29.32 -11.63
C ALA A 173 7.68 29.28 -11.86
N LEU A 174 8.26 28.08 -12.00
CA LEU A 174 9.69 27.90 -12.29
C LEU A 174 10.03 28.28 -13.75
N GLN A 175 9.09 28.13 -14.70
CA GLN A 175 9.31 28.51 -16.10
C GLN A 175 9.37 30.02 -16.32
N TYR A 176 8.68 30.82 -15.48
CA TYR A 176 8.70 32.27 -15.61
C TYR A 176 9.95 32.93 -14.99
N ASP A 177 10.86 32.14 -14.42
CA ASP A 177 12.09 32.60 -13.75
C ASP A 177 13.36 32.33 -14.60
N GLU A 178 13.23 32.14 -15.92
CA GLU A 178 14.38 31.93 -16.81
C GLU A 178 15.26 33.19 -16.93
N ASP A 179 16.30 33.22 -16.09
CA ASP A 179 17.67 33.29 -16.61
C ASP A 179 17.94 32.02 -17.44
N ALA A 180 18.48 32.23 -18.64
CA ALA A 180 18.31 31.42 -19.85
C ALA A 180 18.99 30.04 -19.93
N ASP A 181 19.29 29.34 -18.82
CA ASP A 181 20.18 28.15 -18.83
C ASP A 181 19.59 26.86 -18.22
N ALA A 182 18.27 26.72 -18.03
CA ALA A 182 17.67 25.55 -17.37
C ALA A 182 16.86 24.55 -18.25
N PRO A 183 17.35 24.02 -19.39
CA PRO A 183 16.50 23.17 -20.25
C PRO A 183 16.47 21.66 -19.91
N THR A 184 16.90 21.19 -18.73
CA THR A 184 17.00 19.72 -18.47
C THR A 184 15.90 19.11 -17.60
N VAL A 185 15.26 19.84 -16.69
CA VAL A 185 14.17 19.31 -15.84
C VAL A 185 12.85 19.26 -16.62
N THR A 186 12.67 20.20 -17.55
CA THR A 186 11.49 20.40 -18.39
C THR A 186 11.16 19.18 -19.25
N HIS A 187 12.18 18.49 -19.78
CA HIS A 187 11.97 17.34 -20.67
C HIS A 187 11.52 16.05 -19.96
N ARG A 188 11.86 15.84 -18.68
CA ARG A 188 11.42 14.63 -17.94
C ARG A 188 9.96 14.70 -17.52
N LEU A 189 9.49 15.88 -17.11
CA LEU A 189 8.12 16.07 -16.63
C LEU A 189 7.06 15.91 -17.72
N PHE A 190 7.36 16.37 -18.95
CA PHE A 190 6.48 16.13 -20.09
C PHE A 190 6.44 14.65 -20.48
N ALA A 191 7.57 13.93 -20.37
CA ALA A 191 7.60 12.50 -20.65
C ALA A 191 6.75 11.70 -19.64
N ASP A 192 6.85 12.03 -18.35
CA ASP A 192 6.07 11.35 -17.30
C ASP A 192 4.58 11.70 -17.36
N ALA A 193 4.21 12.95 -17.66
CA ALA A 193 2.82 13.35 -17.84
C ALA A 193 2.17 12.70 -19.08
N ILE A 194 2.91 12.54 -20.18
CA ILE A 194 2.45 11.84 -21.38
C ILE A 194 2.34 10.34 -21.12
N ALA A 195 3.27 9.74 -20.37
CA ALA A 195 3.22 8.32 -20.01
C ALA A 195 2.01 8.01 -19.09
N LEU A 196 1.70 8.88 -18.12
CA LEU A 196 0.52 8.75 -17.26
C LEU A 196 -0.80 8.96 -18.03
N ALA A 197 -0.85 9.92 -18.96
CA ALA A 197 -2.05 10.18 -19.76
C ALA A 197 -2.27 9.14 -20.87
N GLY A 198 -1.20 8.51 -21.37
CA GLY A 198 -1.25 7.50 -22.44
C GLY A 198 -1.44 6.06 -21.97
N GLY A 199 -1.32 5.79 -20.66
CA GLY A 199 -1.52 4.45 -20.08
C GLY A 199 -2.97 4.11 -19.71
N ALA A 200 -3.92 5.04 -19.92
CA ALA A 200 -5.34 4.89 -19.63
C ALA A 200 -6.22 4.82 -20.90
N ALA A 201 -5.75 4.09 -21.92
CA ALA A 201 -6.50 3.78 -23.13
C ALA A 201 -6.59 2.27 -23.38
#